data_AF-A0A1J4TT32-F1
#
_entry.id   AF-A0A1J4TT32-F1
#
_cell.length_a   1.000
_cell.length_b   1.000
_cell.length_c   1.000
_cell.angle_alpha   90.00
_cell.angle_beta   90.00
_cell.angle_gamma   90.00
#
_symmetry.space_group_name_H-M   'P 1'
#
loop_
_entity.id
_entity.type
_entity.pdbx_description
1 polymer ?
#
loop_
_entity_poly.entity_id
_entity_poly.type
_entity_poly.pdbx_seq_one_letter_code
_entity_poly.pdbx_strand_id
1 'polypeptide(L)'
;MSEVQLETEITITEKACGEVKRIMKENKIAESFGLRVGVKGGGCSGMSYSLGFDSEPRDGDSVIEIKGVKLFVDGKSLFYLSGTELDFSDGLNGKGFVFNNPNATKTCGCGNSFGV
;
A
#
# COMPACT_ATOMS: atom_id res chain seq x y z
N MET A 1 -26.13 6.43 -9.82
CA MET A 1 -24.75 6.82 -10.12
C MET A 1 -23.89 5.80 -9.42
N SER A 2 -23.15 5.01 -10.19
CA SER A 2 -22.76 3.64 -9.87
C SER A 2 -21.59 3.59 -8.89
N GLU A 3 -21.82 3.07 -7.69
CA GLU A 3 -20.78 2.61 -6.77
C GLU A 3 -20.10 1.39 -7.39
N VAL A 4 -18.84 1.55 -7.81
CA VAL A 4 -18.02 0.43 -8.26
C VAL A 4 -17.38 -0.18 -7.01
N GLN A 5 -18.08 -1.13 -6.39
CA GLN A 5 -17.50 -2.03 -5.40
C GLN A 5 -16.61 -3.04 -6.14
N LEU A 6 -15.33 -2.69 -6.31
CA LEU A 6 -14.30 -3.68 -6.58
C LEU A 6 -13.96 -4.35 -5.24
N GLU A 7 -14.57 -5.52 -5.00
CA GLU A 7 -14.20 -6.46 -3.92
C GLU A 7 -12.81 -7.04 -4.21
N THR A 8 -11.80 -6.21 -4.09
CA THR A 8 -10.41 -6.65 -3.94
C THR A 8 -10.10 -6.57 -2.47
N GLU A 9 -9.74 -7.71 -1.86
CA GLU A 9 -9.45 -7.89 -0.42
C GLU A 9 -8.17 -7.13 0.02
N ILE A 10 -8.02 -5.87 -0.37
CA ILE A 10 -6.98 -4.98 0.11
C ILE A 10 -7.57 -4.24 1.30
N THR A 11 -6.97 -4.38 2.47
CA THR A 11 -7.40 -3.67 3.68
C THR A 11 -6.34 -2.67 4.10
N ILE A 12 -6.77 -1.59 4.76
CA ILE A 12 -5.85 -0.61 5.36
C ILE A 12 -6.16 -0.47 6.85
N THR A 13 -5.12 -0.56 7.68
CA THR A 13 -5.26 -0.33 9.12
C THR A 13 -5.56 1.13 9.41
N GLU A 14 -6.13 1.41 10.58
CA GLU A 14 -6.41 2.78 11.00
C GLU A 14 -5.14 3.61 11.14
N LYS A 15 -4.03 2.97 11.56
CA LYS A 15 -2.71 3.61 11.68
C LYS A 15 -2.21 4.06 10.32
N ALA A 16 -2.23 3.18 9.32
CA ALA A 16 -1.82 3.52 7.96
C ALA A 16 -2.70 4.61 7.35
N CYS A 17 -4.02 4.54 7.53
CA CYS A 17 -4.94 5.59 7.09
C CYS A 17 -4.63 6.94 7.76
N GLY A 18 -4.37 6.94 9.06
CA GLY A 18 -3.98 8.14 9.80
C GLY A 18 -2.69 8.77 9.28
N GLU A 19 -1.67 7.95 9.00
CA GLU A 19 -0.40 8.45 8.46
C GLU A 19 -0.54 8.94 7.02
N VAL A 20 -1.31 8.25 6.18
CA VAL A 20 -1.62 8.72 4.81
C VAL A 20 -2.27 10.11 4.86
N LYS A 21 -3.29 10.30 5.70
CA LYS A 21 -3.96 11.60 5.90
C LYS A 21 -3.00 12.66 6.43
N ARG A 22 -2.08 12.27 7.33
CA ARG A 22 -1.04 13.16 7.84
C ARG A 22 -0.09 13.61 6.74
N ILE A 23 0.42 12.69 5.93
CA ILE A 23 1.30 12.98 4.79
C ILE A 23 0.58 13.86 3.76
N MET A 24 -0.69 13.57 3.46
CA MET A 24 -1.51 14.41 2.58
C MET A 24 -1.62 15.85 3.13
N LYS A 25 -1.92 16.01 4.42
CA LYS A 25 -2.02 17.32 5.07
C LYS A 25 -0.69 18.07 5.07
N GLU A 26 0.41 17.38 5.34
CA GLU A 26 1.76 17.95 5.37
C GLU A 26 2.20 18.41 3.97
N ASN A 27 1.85 17.66 2.93
CA ASN A 27 2.14 17.98 1.53
C ASN A 27 1.07 18.88 0.88
N LYS A 28 0.08 19.37 1.64
CA LYS A 28 -1.08 20.17 1.14
C LYS A 28 -1.81 19.51 -0.03
N ILE A 29 -1.91 18.19 -0.01
CA ILE A 29 -2.64 17.39 -0.99
C ILE A 29 -4.12 17.43 -0.61
N ALA A 30 -4.99 17.69 -1.60
CA ALA A 30 -6.44 17.73 -1.37
C ALA A 30 -6.99 16.33 -1.05
N GLU A 31 -8.06 16.26 -0.27
CA GLU A 31 -8.73 14.98 0.07
C GLU A 31 -9.31 14.26 -1.16
N SER A 32 -9.41 14.95 -2.30
CA SER A 32 -9.80 14.34 -3.57
C SER A 32 -8.71 13.47 -4.20
N PHE A 33 -7.46 13.55 -3.72
CA PHE A 33 -6.37 12.71 -4.22
C PHE A 33 -6.51 11.29 -3.70
N GLY A 34 -6.12 10.34 -4.54
CA GLY A 34 -6.00 8.94 -4.17
C GLY A 34 -4.56 8.54 -3.92
N LEU A 35 -4.39 7.60 -3.00
CA LEU A 35 -3.15 6.90 -2.73
C LEU A 35 -2.93 5.84 -3.81
N ARG A 36 -1.94 6.04 -4.66
CA ARG A 36 -1.51 5.07 -5.65
C ARG A 36 -0.58 4.04 -5.02
N VAL A 37 -0.92 2.76 -5.13
CA VAL A 37 -0.12 1.65 -4.63
C VAL A 37 0.36 0.80 -5.80
N GLY A 38 1.68 0.64 -5.90
CA GLY A 38 2.31 -0.21 -6.90
C GLY A 38 3.38 -1.10 -6.29
N VAL A 39 3.67 -2.23 -6.93
CA VAL A 39 4.79 -3.10 -6.56
C VAL A 39 5.95 -2.85 -7.53
N LYS A 40 7.13 -2.55 -7.01
CA LYS A 40 8.39 -2.48 -7.76
C LYS A 40 9.33 -3.60 -7.30
N GLY A 41 9.84 -4.38 -8.24
CA GLY A 41 10.94 -5.31 -7.96
C GLY A 41 12.26 -4.54 -7.87
N GLY A 42 12.76 -4.27 -6.66
CA GLY A 42 13.96 -3.45 -6.51
C GLY A 42 14.49 -3.34 -5.08
N GLY A 43 15.06 -4.42 -4.56
CA GLY A 43 15.83 -4.42 -3.32
C GLY A 43 16.48 -5.78 -3.06
N CYS A 44 17.57 -5.81 -2.29
CA CYS A 44 18.35 -7.03 -1.96
C CYS A 44 17.49 -8.16 -1.30
N SER A 45 16.27 -7.83 -0.87
CA SER A 45 15.32 -8.72 -0.18
C SER A 45 13.99 -8.96 -0.95
N GLY A 46 13.94 -8.70 -2.26
CA GLY A 46 12.94 -9.32 -3.16
C GLY A 46 11.89 -8.41 -3.78
N MET A 47 11.18 -7.53 -3.05
CA MET A 47 10.14 -6.65 -3.62
C MET A 47 9.97 -5.39 -2.76
N SER A 48 9.65 -4.26 -3.38
CA SER A 48 9.41 -2.98 -2.69
C SER A 48 8.09 -2.37 -3.14
N TYR A 49 7.29 -1.92 -2.19
CA TYR A 49 6.03 -1.25 -2.47
C TYR A 49 6.29 0.24 -2.70
N SER A 50 5.66 0.81 -3.73
CA SER A 50 5.72 2.22 -4.08
C SER A 50 4.37 2.85 -3.78
N LEU A 51 4.40 3.93 -3.02
CA LEU A 51 3.24 4.74 -2.67
C LEU A 51 3.38 6.10 -3.36
N GLY A 52 2.32 6.51 -4.04
CA GLY A 52 2.22 7.82 -4.68
C GLY A 52 0.89 8.47 -4.34
N PHE A 53 0.79 9.78 -4.57
CA PHE A 53 -0.47 10.50 -4.51
C PHE A 53 -0.78 11.04 -5.89
N ASP A 54 -1.92 10.65 -6.44
CA ASP A 54 -2.41 11.12 -7.73
C ASP A 54 -3.82 11.69 -7.55
N SER A 55 -4.18 12.70 -8.35
CA SER A 55 -5.54 13.27 -8.30
C SER A 55 -6.57 12.40 -9.04
N GLU A 56 -6.11 11.63 -10.03
CA GLU A 56 -6.94 10.82 -10.90
C GLU A 56 -6.33 9.44 -11.12
N PRO A 57 -7.15 8.39 -11.28
CA PRO A 57 -6.67 7.06 -11.66
C PRO A 57 -6.10 7.08 -13.08
N ARG A 58 -5.11 6.22 -13.34
CA ARG A 58 -4.61 6.02 -14.71
C ARG A 58 -5.40 4.95 -15.45
N ASP A 59 -5.25 4.93 -16.77
CA ASP A 59 -5.84 3.88 -17.61
C ASP A 59 -5.30 2.50 -17.19
N GLY A 60 -6.21 1.61 -16.80
CA GLY A 60 -5.86 0.28 -16.24
C GLY A 60 -5.63 0.23 -14.73
N ASP A 61 -5.76 1.35 -14.00
CA ASP A 61 -5.79 1.35 -12.53
C ASP A 61 -7.20 0.99 -12.02
N SER A 62 -7.25 0.17 -10.98
CA SER A 62 -8.44 -0.08 -10.18
C SER A 62 -8.57 0.97 -9.08
N VAL A 63 -9.78 1.53 -8.94
CA VAL A 63 -10.11 2.51 -7.91
C VAL A 63 -10.84 1.81 -6.78
N ILE A 64 -10.30 1.88 -5.57
CA ILE A 64 -10.88 1.27 -4.38
C ILE A 64 -11.03 2.36 -3.32
N GLU A 65 -12.22 2.54 -2.76
CA GLU A 65 -12.42 3.52 -1.70
C GLU A 65 -12.45 2.82 -0.34
N ILE A 66 -11.49 3.15 0.54
CA ILE A 66 -11.36 2.53 1.86
C ILE A 66 -11.23 3.62 2.92
N LYS A 67 -12.15 3.62 3.89
CA LYS A 67 -12.15 4.57 5.04
C LYS A 67 -12.05 6.05 4.60
N GLY A 68 -12.68 6.38 3.47
CA GLY A 68 -12.68 7.72 2.88
C GLY A 68 -11.39 8.12 2.17
N VAL A 69 -10.51 7.16 1.85
CA VAL A 69 -9.32 7.36 1.04
C VAL A 69 -9.48 6.56 -0.24
N LYS A 70 -9.27 7.20 -1.39
CA LYS A 70 -9.21 6.49 -2.68
C LYS A 70 -7.86 5.81 -2.83
N LEU A 71 -7.84 4.54 -3.15
CA LEU A 71 -6.65 3.80 -3.56
C LEU A 71 -6.70 3.59 -5.06
N PHE A 72 -5.57 3.86 -5.72
CA PHE A 72 -5.36 3.56 -7.13
C PHE A 72 -4.34 2.44 -7.25
N VAL A 73 -4.75 1.32 -7.83
CA VAL A 73 -3.88 0.14 -7.93
C VAL A 73 -3.82 -0.32 -9.38
N ASP A 74 -2.62 -0.34 -9.96
CA ASP A 74 -2.41 -0.84 -11.32
C ASP A 74 -2.87 -2.31 -11.42
N GLY A 75 -3.58 -2.70 -12.47
CA GLY A 75 -4.11 -4.05 -12.63
C GLY A 75 -3.08 -5.17 -12.46
N LYS A 76 -1.81 -4.96 -12.82
CA LYS A 76 -0.74 -5.95 -12.57
C LYS A 76 -0.40 -6.02 -11.09
N SER A 77 -0.32 -4.86 -10.42
CA SER A 77 -0.05 -4.78 -8.98
C SER A 77 -1.23 -5.30 -8.17
N LEU A 78 -2.46 -5.16 -8.67
CA LEU A 78 -3.68 -5.64 -8.03
C LEU A 78 -3.63 -7.14 -7.75
N PHE A 79 -3.11 -7.93 -8.70
CA PHE A 79 -2.94 -9.37 -8.51
C PHE A 79 -1.97 -9.69 -7.36
N TYR A 80 -0.90 -8.91 -7.21
CA TYR A 80 0.03 -9.05 -6.10
C TYR A 80 -0.55 -8.52 -4.79
N LEU A 81 -1.35 -7.45 -4.83
CA LEU A 81 -1.89 -6.79 -3.65
C LEU A 81 -3.20 -7.42 -3.17
N SER A 82 -3.84 -8.28 -3.96
CA SER A 82 -5.07 -8.96 -3.55
C SER A 82 -4.84 -9.77 -2.27
N GLY A 83 -5.68 -9.54 -1.26
CA GLY A 83 -5.53 -10.15 0.07
C GLY A 83 -4.46 -9.50 0.94
N THR A 84 -3.89 -8.37 0.52
CA THR A 84 -2.85 -7.66 1.27
C THR A 84 -3.45 -6.67 2.26
N GLU A 85 -2.94 -6.69 3.48
CA GLU A 85 -3.23 -5.65 4.47
C GLU A 85 -2.10 -4.61 4.50
N LEU A 86 -2.46 -3.35 4.33
CA LEU A 86 -1.57 -2.20 4.47
C LEU A 86 -1.62 -1.70 5.92
N ASP A 87 -0.51 -1.89 6.63
CA ASP A 87 -0.27 -1.36 7.96
C ASP A 87 0.84 -0.31 7.97
N PHE A 88 0.95 0.44 9.05
CA PHE A 88 2.02 1.40 9.27
C PHE A 88 2.74 1.10 10.58
N SER A 89 4.03 0.81 10.46
CA SER A 89 4.90 0.56 11.61
C SER A 89 5.71 1.82 11.92
N ASP A 90 5.58 2.28 13.16
CA ASP A 90 6.37 3.36 13.78
C ASP A 90 7.51 2.80 14.64
N GLY A 91 7.75 1.49 14.60
CA GLY A 91 8.67 0.82 15.52
C GLY A 91 10.13 1.29 15.43
N LEU A 92 10.95 0.83 16.38
CA LEU A 92 12.39 1.10 16.48
C LEU A 92 13.21 0.79 15.21
N ASN A 93 12.70 -0.11 14.35
CA ASN A 93 13.32 -0.46 13.07
C ASN A 93 13.06 0.56 11.95
N GLY A 94 12.31 1.63 12.24
CA GLY A 94 12.03 2.72 11.31
C GLY A 94 10.53 2.92 11.05
N LYS A 95 10.15 4.17 10.81
CA LYS A 95 8.82 4.54 10.32
C LYS A 95 8.67 4.06 8.88
N GLY A 96 7.67 3.23 8.61
CA GLY A 96 7.43 2.72 7.26
C GLY A 96 6.08 2.04 7.09
N PHE A 97 5.61 2.02 5.84
CA PHE A 97 4.45 1.25 5.44
C PHE A 97 4.82 -0.23 5.34
N VAL A 98 4.02 -1.07 5.98
CA VAL A 98 4.18 -2.52 6.05
C VAL A 98 3.03 -3.15 5.27
N PHE A 99 3.36 -4.03 4.33
CA PHE A 99 2.38 -4.72 3.51
C PHE A 99 2.39 -6.19 3.89
N ASN A 100 1.32 -6.65 4.55
CA ASN A 100 1.13 -8.03 4.92
C ASN A 100 0.41 -8.76 3.77
N ASN A 101 1.20 -9.31 2.86
CA ASN A 101 0.68 -10.01 1.69
C ASN A 101 0.83 -11.53 1.87
N PRO A 102 -0.25 -12.30 2.05
CA PRO A 102 -0.18 -13.76 2.16
C PRO A 102 0.32 -14.44 0.86
N ASN A 103 0.10 -13.80 -0.29
CA ASN A 103 0.59 -14.25 -1.60
C ASN A 103 2.08 -13.93 -1.82
N ALA A 104 2.70 -13.08 -0.99
CA ALA A 104 4.15 -12.86 -1.01
C ALA A 104 4.86 -14.04 -0.33
N THR A 105 4.68 -15.25 -0.85
CA THR A 105 5.33 -16.44 -0.33
C THR A 105 6.79 -16.49 -0.81
N LYS A 106 7.72 -16.22 0.13
CA LYS A 106 9.20 -16.35 0.03
C LYS A 106 9.86 -15.30 -0.89
N THR A 107 10.78 -14.48 -0.40
CA THR A 107 12.16 -14.89 -0.06
C THR A 107 12.80 -13.75 0.73
N CYS A 108 13.11 -13.94 2.01
CA CYS A 108 14.51 -14.03 2.39
C CYS A 108 14.64 -14.93 3.62
N GLY A 109 14.86 -16.22 3.35
CA GLY A 109 15.46 -17.16 4.30
C GLY A 109 16.95 -16.90 4.41
N CYS A 110 17.36 -15.70 4.83
CA CYS A 110 18.69 -15.48 5.39
C CYS A 110 18.56 -15.50 6.90
N GLY A 111 18.51 -16.72 7.43
CA GLY A 111 18.59 -17.00 8.85
C GLY A 111 19.97 -16.70 9.42
N ASN A 112 20.30 -15.42 9.56
CA ASN A 112 21.20 -14.99 10.63
C ASN A 112 20.30 -14.25 11.65
N SER A 113 19.56 -15.00 12.47
CA SER A 113 20.07 -15.68 13.66
C SER A 113 20.94 -14.74 14.50
N PHE A 114 20.36 -14.37 15.64
CA PHE A 114 21.01 -13.83 16.83
C PHE A 114 22.48 -14.23 16.97
N GLY A 115 23.31 -13.26 17.33
CA GLY A 115 24.66 -13.49 17.81
C GLY A 115 25.29 -12.18 18.27
N VAL A 116 25.14 -11.90 19.58
CA VAL A 116 25.80 -10.87 20.42
C VAL A 116 25.58 -9.40 20.07
#